data_AF-A0A7X6SS70-F1
#
_entry.id   AF-A0A7X6SS70-F1
#
_cell.length_a   1.000
_cell.length_b   1.000
_cell.length_c   1.000
_cell.angle_alpha   90.00
_cell.angle_beta   90.00
_cell.angle_gamma   90.00
#
_symmetry.space_group_name_H-M   'P 1'
#
loop_
_entity.id
_entity.type
_entity.pdbx_description
1 polymer ?
#
loop_
_entity_poly.entity_id
_entity_poly.type
_entity_poly.pdbx_seq_one_letter_code
_entity_poly.pdbx_strand_id
1 'polypeptide(L)'
;MDVKIESGWKEKLKNEFDKDYFVSLTGFIREEYRKDQIFPPGGLLFNAFDQCPFDRVKAVIIGQDPYHGPGQAHGLCFSVRDGTDFPPSLVNIFREIESDLGYKAYSSGNLQRWAAQGVLLLNAILTVRARQAGSHRGKGWEEFT
;
A
#
# COMPACT_ATOMS: atom_id res chain seq x y z
N MET A 1 -5.52 -15.67 -11.73
CA MET A 1 -4.28 -15.43 -10.95
C MET A 1 -4.54 -15.98 -9.57
N ASP A 2 -3.67 -16.79 -8.97
CA ASP A 2 -3.89 -17.13 -7.56
C ASP A 2 -3.39 -15.95 -6.70
N VAL A 3 -4.33 -15.13 -6.24
CA VAL A 3 -4.04 -13.99 -5.37
C VAL A 3 -3.67 -14.53 -3.99
N LYS A 4 -2.42 -14.25 -3.60
CA LYS A 4 -1.90 -14.54 -2.25
C LYS A 4 -2.12 -13.30 -1.39
N ILE A 5 -3.04 -13.42 -0.46
CA ILE A 5 -3.46 -12.40 0.49
C ILE A 5 -3.95 -13.14 1.74
N GLU A 6 -3.89 -12.49 2.90
CA GLU A 6 -4.47 -12.99 4.16
C GLU A 6 -5.86 -13.62 3.96
N SER A 7 -6.10 -14.76 4.59
CA SER A 7 -7.26 -15.63 4.37
C SER A 7 -8.62 -14.95 4.56
N GLY A 8 -8.78 -14.15 5.62
CA GLY A 8 -10.01 -13.40 5.89
C GLY A 8 -10.30 -12.40 4.78
N TRP A 9 -9.28 -11.65 4.36
CA TRP A 9 -9.38 -10.78 3.19
C TRP A 9 -9.70 -11.55 1.90
N LYS A 10 -9.03 -12.69 1.66
CA LYS A 10 -9.28 -13.53 0.48
C LYS A 10 -10.75 -13.96 0.41
N GLU A 11 -11.34 -14.34 1.53
CA GLU A 11 -12.75 -14.73 1.60
C GLU A 11 -13.69 -13.56 1.26
N LYS A 12 -13.41 -12.36 1.79
CA LYS A 12 -14.24 -11.16 1.56
C LYS A 12 -14.13 -10.62 0.14
N LEU A 13 -12.94 -10.71 -0.46
CA LEU A 13 -12.63 -10.17 -1.78
C LEU A 13 -12.74 -11.20 -2.91
N LYS A 14 -13.11 -12.45 -2.61
CA LYS A 14 -13.13 -13.54 -3.62
C LYS A 14 -13.91 -13.19 -4.88
N ASN A 15 -15.04 -12.49 -4.72
CA ASN A 15 -15.91 -12.12 -5.84
C ASN A 15 -15.30 -11.02 -6.71
N GLU A 16 -14.41 -10.19 -6.16
CA GLU A 16 -13.71 -9.15 -6.92
C GLU A 16 -12.70 -9.77 -7.89
N PHE A 17 -12.06 -10.87 -7.50
CA PHE A 17 -10.99 -11.49 -8.29
C PHE A 17 -11.46 -12.11 -9.61
N ASP A 18 -12.75 -12.43 -9.71
CA ASP A 18 -13.36 -13.03 -10.91
C ASP A 18 -14.02 -11.99 -11.83
N LYS A 19 -14.08 -10.71 -11.43
CA LYS A 19 -14.66 -9.66 -12.27
C LYS A 19 -13.73 -9.26 -13.41
N ASP A 20 -14.34 -8.86 -14.54
CA ASP A 20 -13.62 -8.49 -15.77
C ASP A 20 -12.61 -7.36 -15.56
N TYR A 21 -12.93 -6.39 -14.69
CA TYR A 21 -12.03 -5.29 -14.38
C TYR A 21 -10.75 -5.80 -13.69
N PHE A 22 -10.86 -6.77 -12.78
CA PHE A 22 -9.73 -7.31 -12.04
C PHE A 22 -8.85 -8.21 -12.92
N VAL A 23 -9.47 -8.98 -13.81
CA VAL A 23 -8.74 -9.73 -14.85
C VAL A 23 -7.93 -8.78 -15.73
N SER A 24 -8.56 -7.69 -16.18
CA SER A 24 -7.90 -6.66 -16.99
C SER A 24 -6.77 -5.96 -16.23
N LEU A 25 -7.02 -5.57 -14.97
CA LEU A 25 -6.05 -4.96 -14.07
C LEU A 25 -4.84 -5.88 -13.87
N THR A 26 -5.04 -7.14 -13.50
CA THR A 26 -3.91 -8.06 -13.27
C THR A 26 -3.12 -8.36 -14.54
N GLY A 27 -3.78 -8.40 -15.70
CA GLY A 27 -3.12 -8.46 -17.01
C GLY A 27 -2.22 -7.25 -17.26
N PHE A 28 -2.76 -6.04 -17.07
CA PHE A 28 -2.01 -4.78 -17.17
C PHE A 28 -0.80 -4.76 -16.23
N ILE A 29 -1.00 -5.07 -14.94
CA ILE A 29 0.06 -5.06 -13.94
C ILE A 29 1.18 -6.06 -14.26
N ARG A 30 0.85 -7.26 -14.75
CA ARG A 30 1.86 -8.24 -15.18
C ARG A 30 2.72 -7.73 -16.32
N GLU A 31 2.11 -7.04 -17.29
CA GLU A 31 2.85 -6.44 -18.39
C GLU A 31 3.73 -5.27 -17.93
N GLU A 32 3.24 -4.44 -17.01
CA GLU A 32 4.01 -3.35 -16.41
C GLU A 32 5.25 -3.86 -15.67
N TYR A 33 5.13 -4.88 -14.81
CA TYR A 33 6.29 -5.48 -14.12
C TYR A 33 7.31 -6.14 -15.07
N ARG A 34 6.92 -6.50 -16.29
CA ARG A 34 7.84 -7.06 -17.30
C ARG A 34 8.62 -5.98 -18.06
N LYS A 35 8.03 -4.80 -18.23
CA LYS A 35 8.55 -3.74 -19.10
C LYS A 35 9.26 -2.64 -18.33
N ASP A 36 8.75 -2.31 -17.15
CA ASP A 36 9.17 -1.15 -16.37
C ASP A 36 9.49 -1.51 -14.92
N GLN A 37 10.16 -0.59 -14.23
CA GLN A 37 10.33 -0.68 -12.79
C GLN A 37 9.05 -0.21 -12.09
N ILE A 38 8.32 -1.15 -11.49
CA ILE A 38 7.07 -0.90 -10.77
C ILE A 38 7.29 -1.04 -9.26
N PHE A 39 6.64 -0.17 -8.49
CA PHE A 39 6.62 -0.20 -7.04
C PHE A 39 5.20 -0.42 -6.49
N PRO A 40 5.05 -1.14 -5.36
CA PRO A 40 6.10 -1.89 -4.65
C PRO A 40 6.56 -3.13 -5.46
N PRO A 41 7.59 -3.87 -5.02
CA PRO A 41 7.88 -5.20 -5.60
C PRO A 41 6.66 -6.12 -5.53
N GLY A 42 6.44 -6.97 -6.53
CA GLY A 42 5.20 -7.74 -6.68
C GLY A 42 4.81 -8.62 -5.48
N GLY A 43 5.79 -9.15 -4.74
CA GLY A 43 5.53 -9.91 -3.50
C GLY A 43 5.01 -9.07 -2.32
N LEU A 44 5.01 -7.73 -2.45
CA LEU A 44 4.54 -6.78 -1.44
C LEU A 44 3.29 -6.01 -1.91
N LEU A 45 2.68 -6.42 -3.03
CA LEU A 45 1.53 -5.74 -3.61
C LEU A 45 0.33 -5.67 -2.65
N PHE A 46 0.05 -6.78 -1.95
CA PHE A 46 -1.06 -6.91 -1.01
C PHE A 46 -0.61 -6.82 0.45
N ASN A 47 0.58 -6.28 0.73
CA ASN A 47 1.17 -6.30 2.07
C ASN A 47 0.27 -5.60 3.12
N ALA A 48 -0.48 -4.55 2.76
CA ALA A 48 -1.44 -3.91 3.68
C ALA A 48 -2.46 -4.89 4.28
N PHE A 49 -2.96 -5.82 3.47
CA PHE A 49 -3.91 -6.85 3.89
C PHE A 49 -3.23 -7.95 4.70
N ASP A 50 -2.00 -8.31 4.36
CA ASP A 50 -1.22 -9.31 5.09
C ASP A 50 -0.78 -8.82 6.49
N GLN A 51 -0.46 -7.53 6.62
CA GLN A 51 -0.06 -6.94 7.90
C GLN A 51 -1.22 -6.61 8.83
N CYS A 52 -2.45 -6.55 8.31
CA CYS A 52 -3.65 -6.20 9.06
C CYS A 52 -4.81 -7.15 8.68
N PRO A 53 -4.93 -8.32 9.34
CA PRO A 53 -6.00 -9.28 9.08
C PRO A 53 -7.40 -8.65 9.21
N PHE A 54 -8.34 -9.13 8.40
CA PHE A 54 -9.67 -8.51 8.25
C PHE A 54 -10.41 -8.28 9.58
N ASP A 55 -10.36 -9.27 10.47
CA ASP A 55 -11.01 -9.26 11.78
C ASP A 55 -10.28 -8.39 12.83
N ARG A 56 -9.07 -7.94 12.55
CA ARG A 56 -8.26 -7.10 13.44
C ARG A 56 -8.30 -5.62 13.07
N VAL A 57 -8.96 -5.24 11.97
CA VAL A 57 -9.06 -3.85 11.52
C VAL A 57 -9.81 -3.02 12.56
N LYS A 58 -9.19 -1.92 13.00
CA LYS A 58 -9.75 -0.92 13.93
C LYS A 58 -9.82 0.47 13.32
N ALA A 59 -8.87 0.79 12.43
CA ALA A 59 -8.81 2.05 11.72
C ALA A 59 -8.27 1.82 10.31
N VAL A 60 -8.65 2.70 9.38
CA VAL A 60 -8.17 2.68 7.99
C VAL A 60 -7.57 4.04 7.67
N ILE A 61 -6.33 4.04 7.17
CA ILE A 61 -5.67 5.23 6.61
C ILE A 61 -5.53 5.00 5.12
N ILE A 62 -6.07 5.91 4.33
CA ILE A 62 -6.10 5.83 2.87
C ILE A 62 -5.08 6.81 2.30
N GLY A 63 -4.07 6.28 1.60
CA GLY A 63 -3.18 7.04 0.72
C GLY A 63 -3.66 7.01 -0.73
N GLN A 64 -2.99 7.76 -1.59
CA GLN A 64 -3.35 7.85 -3.01
C GLN A 64 -2.72 6.72 -3.82
N ASP A 65 -1.41 6.78 -4.05
CA ASP A 65 -0.61 5.80 -4.76
C ASP A 65 0.74 5.59 -4.02
N PRO A 66 1.48 4.50 -4.29
CA PRO A 66 2.71 4.22 -3.58
C PRO A 66 3.79 5.28 -3.86
N TYR A 67 4.80 5.35 -2.99
CA TYR A 67 6.00 6.09 -3.32
C TYR A 67 6.67 5.54 -4.59
N HIS A 68 7.02 6.44 -5.50
CA HIS A 68 7.58 6.11 -6.81
C HIS A 68 9.11 6.13 -6.85
N GLY A 69 9.78 6.28 -5.70
CA GLY A 69 11.24 6.21 -5.58
C GLY A 69 11.75 4.82 -5.20
N PRO A 70 12.95 4.41 -5.69
CA PRO A 70 13.54 3.13 -5.33
C PRO A 70 13.68 2.93 -3.82
N GLY A 71 13.29 1.75 -3.33
CA GLY A 71 13.43 1.35 -1.93
C GLY A 71 12.39 1.93 -0.96
N GLN A 72 11.53 2.85 -1.41
CA GLN A 72 10.57 3.52 -0.54
C GLN A 72 9.32 2.68 -0.28
N ALA A 73 8.56 2.34 -1.33
CA ALA A 73 7.28 1.65 -1.19
C ALA A 73 7.46 0.16 -0.88
N HIS A 74 6.72 -0.29 0.12
CA HIS A 74 6.68 -1.68 0.56
C HIS A 74 5.26 -2.20 0.82
N GLY A 75 4.27 -1.60 0.15
CA GLY A 75 2.88 -2.05 0.18
C GLY A 75 2.03 -1.53 1.34
N LEU A 76 2.52 -0.52 2.06
CA LEU A 76 1.78 0.19 3.12
C LEU A 76 1.76 1.69 2.78
N CYS A 77 0.59 2.35 2.83
CA CYS A 77 0.51 3.78 2.57
C CYS A 77 1.33 4.59 3.60
N PHE A 78 1.94 5.69 3.13
CA PHE A 78 2.83 6.59 3.90
C PHE A 78 4.09 5.95 4.52
N SER A 79 4.21 4.63 4.56
CA SER A 79 5.33 3.96 5.20
C SER A 79 6.52 3.79 4.26
N VAL A 80 7.72 3.91 4.82
CA VAL A 80 8.99 3.55 4.17
C VAL A 80 9.73 2.50 4.99
N ARG A 81 10.73 1.83 4.39
CA ARG A 81 11.57 0.87 5.10
C ARG A 81 12.54 1.58 6.06
N ASP A 82 13.00 0.85 7.08
CA ASP A 82 14.04 1.34 7.98
C ASP A 82 15.30 1.75 7.21
N GLY A 83 15.93 2.85 7.63
CA GLY A 83 17.09 3.45 6.95
C GLY A 83 16.76 4.25 5.68
N THR A 84 15.48 4.37 5.30
CA THR A 84 15.04 5.28 4.22
C THR A 84 14.73 6.66 4.79
N ASP A 85 15.17 7.71 4.10
CA ASP A 85 14.77 9.08 4.42
C ASP A 85 13.25 9.24 4.42
N PHE A 86 12.75 10.06 5.34
CA PHE A 86 11.32 10.27 5.49
C PHE A 86 10.79 11.13 4.35
N PRO A 87 9.81 10.67 3.57
CA PRO A 87 9.17 11.50 2.57
C PRO A 87 8.44 12.67 3.23
N PRO A 88 8.24 13.81 2.52
CA PRO A 88 7.62 15.01 3.09
C PRO A 88 6.26 14.75 3.76
N SER A 89 5.42 13.89 3.18
CA SER A 89 4.13 13.53 3.76
C SER A 89 4.26 12.83 5.10
N LEU A 90 5.25 11.95 5.27
CA LEU A 90 5.48 11.23 6.52
C LEU A 90 6.05 12.16 7.60
N VAL A 91 6.92 13.11 7.22
CA VAL A 91 7.40 14.16 8.12
C VAL A 91 6.23 14.99 8.64
N ASN A 92 5.29 15.36 7.77
CA ASN A 92 4.09 16.10 8.17
C ASN A 92 3.19 15.28 9.11
N ILE A 93 3.01 13.98 8.86
CA ILE A 93 2.28 13.07 9.76
C ILE A 93 2.93 13.04 11.15
N PHE A 94 4.26 12.91 11.23
CA PHE A 94 4.94 12.91 12.53
C PHE A 94 4.90 14.26 13.24
N ARG A 95 4.96 15.37 12.49
CA ARG A 95 4.78 16.72 13.07
C ARG A 95 3.38 16.89 13.66
N GLU A 96 2.35 16.42 12.96
CA GLU A 96 0.97 16.47 13.45
C GLU A 96 0.81 15.61 14.72
N ILE A 97 1.34 14.38 14.72
CA ILE A 97 1.32 13.52 15.91
C ILE A 97 2.01 14.18 17.11
N GLU A 98 3.13 14.87 16.89
CA GLU A 98 3.83 15.60 17.96
C GLU A 98 3.01 16.79 18.46
N SER A 99 2.37 17.54 17.56
CA SER A 99 1.54 18.70 17.91
C SER A 99 0.24 18.30 18.62
N ASP A 100 -0.42 17.24 18.18
CA ASP A 100 -1.71 16.78 18.69
C ASP A 100 -1.55 15.99 20.01
N LEU A 101 -0.59 15.06 20.05
CA LEU A 101 -0.48 14.09 21.13
C LEU A 101 0.75 14.28 22.02
N GLY A 102 1.67 15.18 21.66
CA GLY A 102 2.92 15.40 22.41
C GLY A 102 3.96 14.29 22.28
N TYR A 103 3.76 13.31 21.39
CA TYR A 103 4.72 12.23 21.15
C TYR A 103 5.80 12.68 20.19
N LYS A 104 7.07 12.52 20.59
CA LYS A 104 8.21 12.78 19.70
C LYS A 104 8.19 11.85 18.48
N ALA A 105 8.64 12.39 17.34
CA ALA A 105 8.77 11.62 16.11
C ALA A 105 9.66 10.38 16.31
N TYR A 106 9.21 9.25 15.76
CA TYR A 106 9.97 8.01 15.78
C TYR A 106 11.18 8.09 14.85
N SER A 107 12.27 7.41 15.20
CA SER A 107 13.47 7.30 14.35
C SER A 107 13.27 6.43 13.10
N SER A 108 12.10 5.77 12.97
CA SER A 108 11.76 4.90 11.86
C SER A 108 10.47 5.33 11.15
N GLY A 109 10.54 5.38 9.83
CA GLY A 109 9.41 5.57 8.92
C GLY A 109 8.62 4.30 8.60
N ASN A 110 8.99 3.16 9.21
CA ASN A 110 8.29 1.90 9.04
C ASN A 110 7.05 1.84 9.95
N LEU A 111 5.87 1.90 9.34
CA LEU A 111 4.57 1.96 10.00
C LEU A 111 3.94 0.57 10.18
N GLN A 112 4.67 -0.53 9.94
CA GLN A 112 4.22 -1.89 10.26
C GLN A 112 3.77 -2.01 11.73
N ARG A 113 4.37 -1.24 12.63
CA ARG A 113 3.97 -1.15 14.05
C ARG A 113 2.52 -0.69 14.25
N TRP A 114 1.97 0.11 13.33
CA TRP A 114 0.55 0.51 13.35
C TRP A 114 -0.33 -0.58 12.77
N ALA A 115 0.09 -1.21 11.67
CA ALA A 115 -0.61 -2.34 11.08
C ALA A 115 -0.80 -3.50 12.08
N ALA A 116 0.24 -3.84 12.84
CA ALA A 116 0.20 -4.86 13.88
C ALA A 116 -0.84 -4.59 15.00
N GLN A 117 -1.29 -3.34 15.14
CA GLN A 117 -2.29 -2.91 16.13
C GLN A 117 -3.71 -2.80 15.56
N GLY A 118 -3.89 -3.07 14.26
CA GLY A 118 -5.18 -3.02 13.57
C GLY A 118 -5.38 -1.79 12.67
N VAL A 119 -4.32 -1.05 12.31
CA VAL A 119 -4.42 0.07 11.38
C VAL A 119 -4.17 -0.42 9.96
N LEU A 120 -5.22 -0.50 9.13
CA LEU A 120 -5.08 -0.82 7.72
C LEU A 120 -4.50 0.38 6.95
N LEU A 121 -3.27 0.23 6.45
CA LEU A 121 -2.52 1.25 5.72
C LEU A 121 -2.65 1.03 4.20
N LEU A 122 -3.79 1.41 3.63
CA LEU A 122 -4.15 1.12 2.24
C LEU A 122 -3.92 2.32 1.33
N ASN A 123 -3.47 2.11 0.09
CA ASN A 123 -3.55 3.13 -0.95
C ASN A 123 -4.76 2.85 -1.85
N ALA A 124 -5.39 3.86 -2.43
CA ALA A 124 -6.44 3.69 -3.44
C ALA A 124 -5.89 3.08 -4.75
N ILE A 125 -4.60 3.31 -5.03
CA ILE A 125 -3.87 2.71 -6.15
C ILE A 125 -2.71 1.90 -5.55
N LEU A 126 -2.60 0.60 -5.87
CA LEU A 126 -1.62 -0.27 -5.20
C LEU A 126 -0.27 -0.37 -5.89
N THR A 127 -0.12 0.23 -7.08
CA THR A 127 1.13 0.19 -7.86
C THR A 127 1.42 1.51 -8.53
N VAL A 128 2.70 1.79 -8.80
CA VAL A 128 3.13 2.97 -9.55
C VAL A 128 4.40 2.64 -10.33
N ARG A 129 4.57 3.24 -11.51
CA ARG A 129 5.83 3.21 -12.25
C ARG A 129 6.85 4.14 -11.59
N ALA A 130 8.11 3.69 -11.55
CA ALA A 130 9.20 4.47 -10.98
C ALA A 130 9.24 5.89 -11.55
N ARG A 131 9.35 6.88 -10.66
CA ARG A 131 9.40 8.33 -10.99
C ARG A 131 8.17 8.88 -11.73
N GLN A 132 7.06 8.16 -11.79
CA GLN A 132 5.83 8.59 -12.46
C GLN A 132 4.63 8.46 -11.52
N ALA A 133 4.45 9.45 -10.64
CA ALA A 133 3.30 9.51 -9.73
C ALA A 133 1.97 9.37 -10.49
N GLY A 134 1.03 8.59 -9.95
CA GLY A 134 -0.30 8.39 -10.53
C GLY A 134 -0.33 7.63 -11.87
N SER A 135 0.80 7.05 -12.31
CA SER A 135 0.89 6.36 -13.62
C SER A 135 -0.10 5.21 -13.80
N HIS A 136 -0.57 4.58 -12.72
CA HIS A 136 -1.53 3.46 -12.76
C HIS A 136 -2.94 3.87 -12.33
N ARG A 137 -3.24 5.18 -12.29
CA ARG A 137 -4.59 5.71 -12.04
C ARG A 137 -5.55 5.26 -13.13
N GLY A 138 -6.78 4.91 -12.74
CA GLY A 138 -7.85 4.51 -13.64
C GLY A 138 -7.61 3.17 -14.33
N LYS A 139 -6.77 2.32 -13.75
CA LYS A 139 -6.46 0.98 -14.27
C LYS A 139 -7.25 -0.14 -13.60
N GLY A 140 -8.10 0.21 -12.64
CA GLY A 140 -8.98 -0.71 -11.92
C GLY A 140 -8.60 -0.90 -10.45
N TRP A 141 -7.54 -0.27 -9.96
CA TRP A 141 -7.21 -0.33 -8.53
C TRP A 141 -8.28 0.36 -7.68
N GLU A 142 -8.77 1.49 -8.14
CA GLU A 142 -9.77 2.29 -7.41
C GLU A 142 -11.13 1.58 -7.28
N GLU A 143 -11.41 0.60 -8.15
CA GLU A 143 -12.59 -0.26 -8.03
C GLU A 143 -12.33 -1.43 -7.07
N PHE A 144 -11.07 -1.88 -6.96
CA PHE A 144 -10.68 -2.97 -6.06
C PHE A 144 -10.57 -2.56 -4.60
N THR A 145 -10.02 -1.37 -4.33
CA THR A 145 -9.74 -0.88 -2.97
C THR A 145 -10.94 -0.20 -2.35
#